data_AF-A0A944UG64-F1
#
_entry.id   AF-A0A944UG64-F1
#
_cell.length_a   1.000
_cell.length_b   1.000
_cell.length_c   1.000
_cell.angle_alpha   90.00
_cell.angle_beta   90.00
_cell.angle_gamma   90.00
#
_symmetry.space_group_name_H-M   'P 1'
#
loop_
_entity.id
_entity.type
_entity.pdbx_description
1 polymer ?
#
loop_
_entity_poly.entity_id
_entity_poly.type
_entity_poly.pdbx_seq_one_letter_code
_entity_poly.pdbx_strand_id
1 'polypeptide(L)'
;MDSIRNSGFYQVLDEKFPQITQGLNELESEDEIQKLMNLTGAEFNDLKSFNLTIEGLDGMTKLKGRSPKFGSDIDLLASSKFEGQLKADELIDYMLDQLEQEMGEEERKQVEKTKKVEGNVTFMTVPVEVMGDESSASDLLMALKSGKKISEIIVGIPEKVKDVVKKGVSEPNLACLEAMSKTRQVSLAVKIDPAIWERPEFSANQQNPLFAGLANSVKGIREFGFSLSFLDDSMGVELCVHCVDTQSALGLWTVAQGGLGMAQLAMSQEGSRAPSILGRIKTQAVEKNVFVRVEVLPKDLDELESQFMPNSGNSRGRKTESLKKETDPLIGQKAPDAQSVFLNGGEFRLSDQKGKVVVLDFWATWCGPCVRALPELVKATSTFDKEKVSFIAVNQGEGKKIISKFLKSKKFNSLKVVLDRNQKIGGDYGVEGIPRTVVIDQHGIIRYVHVGFSPGIAERLQGEISKILAE
;
A
#
# COMPACT_ATOMS: atom_id res chain seq x y z
N MET A 1 -20.27 -4.77 -0.79
CA MET A 1 -19.25 -5.84 -0.81
C MET A 1 -19.85 -7.23 -1.03
N ASP A 2 -21.16 -7.41 -0.95
CA ASP A 2 -21.77 -8.74 -1.14
C ASP A 2 -21.58 -9.35 -2.53
N SER A 3 -21.40 -8.58 -3.61
CA SER A 3 -20.95 -9.16 -4.90
C SER A 3 -19.56 -9.78 -4.82
N ILE A 4 -18.67 -9.22 -3.98
CA ILE A 4 -17.33 -9.73 -3.73
C ILE A 4 -17.45 -10.89 -2.74
N ARG A 5 -18.15 -10.72 -1.61
CA ARG A 5 -18.31 -11.72 -0.53
C ARG A 5 -19.17 -12.93 -0.90
N ASN A 6 -20.14 -12.76 -1.79
CA ASN A 6 -20.95 -13.84 -2.36
C ASN A 6 -20.29 -14.44 -3.61
N SER A 7 -19.19 -13.86 -4.10
CA SER A 7 -18.38 -14.58 -5.07
C SER A 7 -17.79 -15.80 -4.38
N GLY A 8 -17.95 -16.96 -4.99
CA GLY A 8 -17.32 -18.19 -4.52
C GLY A 8 -15.81 -18.04 -4.37
N PHE A 9 -15.16 -17.19 -5.18
CA PHE A 9 -13.74 -16.86 -5.02
C PHE A 9 -13.42 -16.23 -3.67
N TYR A 10 -14.18 -15.21 -3.23
CA TYR A 10 -13.98 -14.60 -1.91
C TYR A 10 -14.30 -15.59 -0.78
N GLN A 11 -15.35 -16.40 -0.91
CA GLN A 11 -15.70 -17.39 0.11
C GLN A 11 -14.57 -18.41 0.31
N VAL A 12 -13.97 -18.88 -0.78
CA VAL A 12 -12.80 -19.77 -0.72
C VAL A 12 -11.56 -19.04 -0.17
N LEU A 13 -11.41 -17.74 -0.47
CA LEU A 13 -10.33 -16.91 0.08
C LEU A 13 -10.48 -16.66 1.58
N ASP A 14 -11.69 -16.43 2.08
CA ASP A 14 -12.00 -16.23 3.49
C ASP A 14 -11.84 -17.52 4.30
N GLU A 15 -12.26 -18.65 3.72
CA GLU A 15 -12.14 -19.97 4.35
C GLU A 15 -10.68 -20.45 4.41
N LYS A 16 -9.90 -20.24 3.35
CA LYS A 16 -8.51 -20.75 3.26
C LYS A 16 -7.44 -19.76 3.71
N PHE A 17 -7.68 -18.47 3.52
CA PHE A 17 -6.71 -17.41 3.79
C PHE A 17 -7.36 -16.24 4.57
N PRO A 18 -7.92 -16.50 5.77
CA PRO A 18 -8.60 -15.48 6.58
C PRO A 18 -7.73 -14.27 6.90
N GLN A 19 -6.40 -14.41 6.86
CA GLN A 19 -5.42 -13.34 7.01
C GLN A 19 -5.38 -12.32 5.85
N ILE A 20 -5.86 -12.69 4.66
CA ILE A 20 -5.98 -11.81 3.49
C ILE A 20 -7.31 -11.05 3.53
N THR A 21 -8.39 -11.70 3.97
CA THR A 21 -9.73 -11.11 4.13
C THR A 21 -9.92 -10.38 5.45
N GLN A 22 -9.09 -10.65 6.47
CA GLN A 22 -9.12 -9.99 7.79
C GLN A 22 -9.06 -8.46 7.69
N GLY A 23 -8.28 -7.90 6.78
CA GLY A 23 -8.23 -6.45 6.58
C GLY A 23 -9.53 -5.85 6.02
N LEU A 24 -10.35 -6.64 5.33
CA LEU A 24 -11.68 -6.25 4.85
C LEU A 24 -12.77 -6.48 5.91
N ASN A 25 -12.59 -7.46 6.79
CA ASN A 25 -13.50 -7.75 7.91
C ASN A 25 -13.25 -6.83 9.13
N GLU A 26 -12.00 -6.40 9.36
CA GLU A 26 -11.63 -5.44 10.41
C GLU A 26 -12.25 -4.06 10.16
N LEU A 27 -12.40 -3.64 8.89
CA LEU A 27 -13.05 -2.39 8.49
C LEU A 27 -14.52 -2.29 8.96
N GLU A 28 -15.26 -3.38 9.09
CA GLU A 28 -16.66 -3.31 9.57
C GLU A 28 -16.79 -3.39 11.10
N SER A 29 -15.74 -3.84 11.79
CA SER A 29 -15.71 -3.97 13.25
C SER A 29 -15.19 -2.73 13.98
N GLU A 30 -14.72 -1.72 13.23
CA GLU A 30 -14.35 -0.42 13.80
C GLU A 30 -15.63 0.40 14.11
N ASP A 31 -15.80 0.78 15.38
CA ASP A 31 -16.94 1.58 15.88
C ASP A 31 -17.20 2.84 15.04
N GLU A 32 -16.16 3.40 14.44
CA GLU A 32 -16.22 4.57 13.55
C GLU A 32 -16.96 4.29 12.24
N ILE A 33 -16.79 3.10 11.66
CA ILE A 33 -17.42 2.71 10.40
C ILE A 33 -18.89 2.32 10.62
N GLN A 34 -19.21 1.65 11.74
CA GLN A 34 -20.60 1.42 12.17
C GLN A 34 -21.34 2.74 12.44
N LYS A 35 -20.66 3.71 13.04
CA LYS A 35 -21.22 5.04 13.29
C LYS A 35 -21.44 5.83 11.99
N LEU A 36 -20.51 5.73 11.03
CA LEU A 36 -20.66 6.30 9.69
C LEU A 36 -21.87 5.68 8.95
N MET A 37 -22.04 4.37 8.97
CA MET A 37 -23.17 3.68 8.33
C MET A 37 -24.52 4.09 8.94
N ASN A 38 -24.60 4.15 10.27
CA ASN A 38 -25.82 4.56 10.97
C ASN A 38 -26.21 6.02 10.72
N LEU A 39 -25.22 6.93 10.60
CA LEU A 39 -25.44 8.36 10.38
C LEU A 39 -25.72 8.69 8.90
N THR A 40 -25.06 8.01 7.96
CA THR A 40 -25.22 8.34 6.53
C THR A 40 -26.48 7.73 5.92
N GLY A 41 -27.02 6.67 6.53
CA GLY A 41 -28.07 5.83 5.95
C GLY A 41 -27.61 5.05 4.72
N ALA A 42 -26.31 5.09 4.40
CA ALA A 42 -25.68 4.32 3.34
C ALA A 42 -24.95 3.13 3.96
N GLU A 43 -25.33 1.94 3.50
CA GLU A 43 -24.58 0.73 3.75
C GLU A 43 -23.41 0.65 2.75
N PHE A 44 -22.34 -0.06 3.08
CA PHE A 44 -21.25 -0.32 2.10
C PHE A 44 -21.74 -1.04 0.84
N ASN A 45 -22.91 -1.69 0.92
CA ASN A 45 -23.59 -2.33 -0.20
C ASN A 45 -24.19 -1.35 -1.19
N ASP A 46 -24.42 -0.11 -0.77
CA ASP A 46 -24.93 0.93 -1.65
C ASP A 46 -23.83 1.47 -2.58
N LEU A 47 -22.54 1.29 -2.25
CA LEU A 47 -21.44 1.77 -3.09
C LEU A 47 -21.41 1.06 -4.47
N LYS A 48 -21.86 1.77 -5.51
CA LYS A 48 -21.88 1.30 -6.91
C LYS A 48 -20.56 1.45 -7.62
N SER A 49 -19.80 2.49 -7.28
CA SER A 49 -18.50 2.74 -7.91
C SER A 49 -17.68 3.68 -7.04
N PHE A 50 -16.38 3.43 -6.98
CA PHE A 50 -15.37 4.33 -6.46
C PHE A 50 -14.34 4.60 -7.55
N ASN A 51 -14.14 5.87 -7.90
CA ASN A 51 -13.14 6.29 -8.86
C ASN A 51 -12.16 7.23 -8.16
N LEU A 52 -10.88 6.88 -8.19
CA LEU A 52 -9.81 7.74 -7.73
C LEU A 52 -8.95 8.14 -8.93
N THR A 53 -8.90 9.44 -9.21
CA THR A 53 -8.06 10.01 -10.27
C THR A 53 -6.95 10.83 -9.62
N ILE A 54 -5.72 10.55 -10.01
CA ILE A 54 -4.54 11.32 -9.62
C ILE A 54 -3.96 11.94 -10.89
N GLU A 55 -3.92 13.27 -10.95
CA GLU A 55 -3.33 14.04 -12.06
C GLU A 55 -2.18 14.92 -11.55
N GLY A 56 -1.36 15.47 -12.45
CA GLY A 56 -0.32 16.45 -12.08
C GLY A 56 1.07 15.88 -11.78
N LEU A 57 1.29 14.58 -11.98
CA LEU A 57 2.60 13.94 -11.78
C LEU A 57 3.75 14.56 -12.60
N ASP A 58 3.44 15.43 -13.55
CA ASP A 58 4.39 16.16 -14.40
C ASP A 58 5.40 17.01 -13.59
N GLY A 59 4.97 17.50 -12.42
CA GLY A 59 5.82 18.25 -11.49
C GLY A 59 6.79 17.37 -10.68
N MET A 60 6.59 16.05 -10.63
CA MET A 60 7.41 15.16 -9.80
C MET A 60 8.89 15.14 -10.21
N THR A 61 9.18 15.44 -11.47
CA THR A 61 10.56 15.59 -11.98
C THR A 61 11.28 16.82 -11.40
N LYS A 62 10.53 17.84 -10.95
CA LYS A 62 11.06 19.08 -10.35
C LYS A 62 11.14 19.03 -8.83
N LEU A 63 10.61 17.97 -8.20
CA LEU A 63 10.69 17.73 -6.76
C LEU A 63 12.12 17.32 -6.41
N LYS A 64 12.99 18.29 -6.10
CA LYS A 64 14.37 18.08 -5.62
C LYS A 64 14.39 17.51 -4.20
N GLY A 65 13.80 16.34 -3.97
CA GLY A 65 13.76 15.65 -2.67
C GLY A 65 12.75 16.20 -1.66
N ARG A 66 11.82 17.09 -2.07
CA ARG A 66 10.70 17.52 -1.23
C ARG A 66 9.45 16.69 -1.52
N SER A 67 8.59 16.51 -0.51
CA SER A 67 7.29 15.86 -0.68
C SER A 67 6.41 16.66 -1.67
N PRO A 68 5.63 15.97 -2.53
CA PRO A 68 4.68 16.62 -3.42
C PRO A 68 3.56 17.30 -2.62
N LYS A 69 3.13 18.48 -3.07
CA LYS A 69 2.02 19.24 -2.48
C LYS A 69 0.73 19.04 -3.27
N PHE A 70 -0.36 18.81 -2.55
CA PHE A 70 -1.70 18.74 -3.12
C PHE A 70 -2.10 20.07 -3.77
N GLY A 71 -2.72 20.05 -4.95
CA GLY A 71 -3.19 21.24 -5.67
C GLY A 71 -2.13 22.07 -6.40
N SER A 72 -0.85 21.66 -6.33
CA SER A 72 0.22 22.29 -7.12
C SER A 72 1.13 21.29 -7.81
N ASP A 73 1.48 20.19 -7.14
CA ASP A 73 2.29 19.10 -7.70
C ASP A 73 1.44 17.84 -7.97
N ILE A 74 0.34 17.65 -7.25
CA ILE A 74 -0.56 16.51 -7.41
C ILE A 74 -1.99 16.97 -7.21
N ASP A 75 -2.85 16.60 -8.15
CA ASP A 75 -4.29 16.82 -8.05
C ASP A 75 -5.00 15.49 -7.79
N LEU A 76 -5.83 15.45 -6.74
CA LEU A 76 -6.72 14.32 -6.48
C LEU A 76 -8.14 14.67 -6.91
N LEU A 77 -8.83 13.69 -7.48
CA LEU A 77 -10.26 13.68 -7.61
C LEU A 77 -10.77 12.28 -7.27
N ALA A 78 -11.41 12.15 -6.11
CA ALA A 78 -12.15 10.97 -5.71
C ALA A 78 -13.64 11.18 -5.98
N SER A 79 -14.31 10.18 -6.53
CA SER A 79 -15.76 10.19 -6.66
C SER A 79 -16.35 8.81 -6.35
N SER A 80 -17.41 8.82 -5.57
CA SER A 80 -18.12 7.62 -5.11
C SER A 80 -19.59 7.77 -5.45
N LYS A 81 -20.21 6.69 -5.92
CA LYS A 81 -21.67 6.63 -6.15
C LYS A 81 -22.29 5.62 -5.22
N PHE A 82 -23.38 6.00 -4.57
CA PHE A 82 -24.12 5.19 -3.63
C PHE A 82 -25.56 5.01 -4.12
N GLU A 83 -26.13 3.81 -3.98
CA GLU A 83 -27.55 3.56 -4.15
C GLU A 83 -28.33 4.19 -2.99
N GLY A 84 -29.53 4.67 -3.29
CA GLY A 84 -30.36 5.37 -2.31
C GLY A 84 -29.92 6.81 -2.03
N GLN A 85 -30.50 7.36 -0.96
CA GLN A 85 -30.37 8.76 -0.59
C GLN A 85 -29.39 8.92 0.57
N LEU A 86 -28.27 9.61 0.31
CA LEU A 86 -27.33 9.99 1.36
C LEU A 86 -27.90 11.12 2.23
N LYS A 87 -27.76 10.97 3.54
CA LYS A 87 -28.02 12.04 4.50
C LYS A 87 -26.79 12.96 4.61
N ALA A 88 -26.70 13.91 3.69
CA ALA A 88 -25.52 14.77 3.56
C ALA A 88 -25.20 15.59 4.82
N ASP A 89 -26.22 16.06 5.54
CA ASP A 89 -26.02 16.83 6.77
C ASP A 89 -25.43 15.98 7.90
N GLU A 90 -25.97 14.78 8.13
CA GLU A 90 -25.46 13.85 9.16
C GLU A 90 -24.01 13.42 8.86
N LEU A 91 -23.66 13.23 7.58
CA LEU A 91 -22.30 12.92 7.16
C LEU A 91 -21.33 14.09 7.40
N ILE A 92 -21.75 15.32 7.05
CA ILE A 92 -20.93 16.52 7.29
C ILE A 92 -20.71 16.72 8.78
N ASP A 93 -21.75 16.59 9.60
CA ASP A 93 -21.65 16.78 11.04
C ASP A 93 -20.69 15.74 11.66
N TYR A 94 -20.78 14.48 11.22
CA TYR A 94 -19.81 13.46 11.61
C TYR A 94 -18.37 13.82 11.22
N MET A 95 -18.16 14.31 9.99
CA MET A 95 -16.84 14.73 9.53
C MET A 95 -16.30 15.92 10.32
N LEU A 96 -17.16 16.87 10.70
CA LEU A 96 -16.80 18.01 11.53
C LEU A 96 -16.45 17.58 12.96
N ASP A 97 -17.17 16.60 13.52
CA ASP A 97 -16.84 16.01 14.83
C ASP A 97 -15.48 15.30 14.79
N GLN A 98 -15.19 14.55 13.72
CA GLN A 98 -13.89 13.92 13.52
C GLN A 98 -12.78 14.97 13.37
N LEU A 99 -13.02 16.03 12.60
CA LEU A 99 -12.09 17.13 12.45
C LEU A 99 -11.79 17.81 13.79
N GLU A 100 -12.79 18.04 14.63
CA GLU A 100 -12.60 18.61 15.97
C GLU A 100 -11.75 17.70 16.87
N GLN A 101 -12.01 16.40 16.83
CA GLN A 101 -11.22 15.41 17.59
C GLN A 101 -9.76 15.37 17.12
N GLU A 102 -9.52 15.60 15.84
CA GLU A 102 -8.18 15.53 15.24
C GLU A 102 -7.39 16.84 15.30
N MET A 103 -8.07 17.98 15.14
CA MET A 103 -7.45 19.27 14.87
C MET A 103 -7.82 20.34 15.90
N GLY A 104 -9.03 20.29 16.43
CA GLY A 104 -9.53 21.23 17.45
C GLY A 104 -10.82 21.94 17.05
N GLU A 105 -11.42 22.62 18.04
CA GLU A 105 -12.69 23.33 17.88
C GLU A 105 -12.57 24.53 16.92
N GLU A 106 -11.39 25.13 16.84
CA GLU A 106 -11.14 26.29 15.97
C GLU A 106 -11.19 25.89 14.49
N GLU A 107 -10.49 24.81 14.13
CA GLU A 107 -10.47 24.23 12.79
C GLU A 107 -11.85 23.71 12.39
N ARG A 108 -12.58 23.07 13.32
CA ARG A 108 -13.99 22.70 13.11
C ARG A 108 -14.82 23.91 12.68
N LYS A 109 -14.75 25.02 13.43
CA LYS A 109 -15.50 26.25 13.12
C LYS A 109 -15.09 26.87 11.79
N GLN A 110 -13.83 26.76 11.38
CA GLN A 110 -13.37 27.25 10.09
C GLN A 110 -13.98 26.45 8.95
N VAL A 111 -13.96 25.11 9.02
CA VAL A 111 -14.53 24.23 7.98
C VAL A 111 -16.05 24.30 7.96
N GLU A 112 -16.72 24.31 9.12
CA GLU A 112 -18.19 24.38 9.23
C GLU A 112 -18.77 25.62 8.54
N LYS A 113 -18.08 26.78 8.62
CA LYS A 113 -18.49 28.02 7.94
C LYS A 113 -18.45 27.93 6.41
N THR A 114 -17.73 26.97 5.85
CA THR A 114 -17.64 26.78 4.40
C THR A 114 -18.81 25.96 3.84
N LYS A 115 -19.64 25.36 4.71
CA LYS A 115 -20.78 24.54 4.30
C LYS A 115 -21.75 25.37 3.47
N LYS A 116 -22.07 24.90 2.27
CA LYS A 116 -23.01 25.56 1.35
C LYS A 116 -23.92 24.55 0.69
N VAL A 117 -25.22 24.82 0.65
CA VAL A 117 -26.21 23.98 -0.03
C VAL A 117 -26.64 24.67 -1.32
N GLU A 118 -26.52 23.98 -2.46
CA GLU A 118 -27.02 24.43 -3.76
C GLU A 118 -27.87 23.33 -4.41
N GLY A 119 -29.19 23.52 -4.42
CA GLY A 119 -30.11 22.50 -4.94
C GLY A 119 -30.06 21.22 -4.11
N ASN A 120 -29.70 20.10 -4.74
CA ASN A 120 -29.52 18.80 -4.08
C ASN A 120 -28.06 18.46 -3.77
N VAL A 121 -27.16 19.44 -3.87
CA VAL A 121 -25.73 19.28 -3.60
C VAL A 121 -25.35 20.09 -2.38
N THR A 122 -24.74 19.43 -1.41
CA THR A 122 -24.11 20.08 -0.25
C THR A 122 -22.60 20.10 -0.45
N PHE A 123 -22.01 21.28 -0.38
CA PHE A 123 -20.58 21.51 -0.47
C PHE A 123 -20.00 21.76 0.92
N MET A 124 -18.77 21.28 1.14
CA MET A 124 -17.95 21.60 2.30
C MET A 124 -16.50 21.74 1.83
N THR A 125 -15.84 22.81 2.23
CA THR A 125 -14.45 23.10 1.85
C THR A 125 -13.57 22.97 3.07
N VAL A 126 -12.50 22.19 2.98
CA VAL A 126 -11.42 22.23 3.97
C VAL A 126 -10.38 23.23 3.45
N PRO A 127 -10.22 24.41 4.09
CA PRO A 127 -9.26 25.42 3.64
C PRO A 127 -7.82 24.93 3.74
N VAL A 128 -6.95 25.45 2.88
CA VAL A 128 -5.51 25.14 2.92
C VAL A 128 -4.89 25.46 4.28
N GLU A 129 -5.37 26.48 4.98
CA GLU A 129 -4.89 26.88 6.31
C GLU A 129 -5.16 25.79 7.36
N VAL A 130 -6.28 25.05 7.21
CA VAL A 130 -6.62 23.92 8.07
C VAL A 130 -5.76 22.71 7.72
N MET A 131 -5.50 22.44 6.44
CA MET A 131 -4.65 21.30 6.02
C MET A 131 -3.15 21.55 6.27
N GLY A 132 -2.75 22.80 6.40
CA GLY A 132 -1.37 23.25 6.55
C GLY A 132 -0.64 23.38 5.21
N ASP A 133 -0.05 24.55 4.99
CA ASP A 133 0.66 24.97 3.77
C ASP A 133 1.83 24.06 3.36
N GLU A 134 2.33 23.23 4.26
CA GLU A 134 3.38 22.25 3.95
C GLU A 134 2.86 21.08 3.11
N SER A 135 1.59 20.70 3.29
CA SER A 135 0.98 19.51 2.67
C SER A 135 0.09 19.83 1.46
N SER A 136 -0.48 21.04 1.44
CA SER A 136 -1.41 21.47 0.40
C SER A 136 -1.12 22.89 -0.08
N ALA A 137 -1.37 23.15 -1.37
CA ALA A 137 -1.33 24.45 -2.01
C ALA A 137 -2.73 24.90 -2.48
N SER A 138 -3.77 24.12 -2.20
CA SER A 138 -5.15 24.41 -2.59
C SER A 138 -6.12 23.90 -1.54
N ASP A 139 -7.31 24.48 -1.51
CA ASP A 139 -8.41 23.97 -0.70
C ASP A 139 -8.84 22.58 -1.18
N LEU A 140 -9.45 21.81 -0.28
CA LEU A 140 -10.11 20.55 -0.62
C LEU A 140 -11.61 20.74 -0.60
N LEU A 141 -12.26 20.60 -1.75
CA LEU A 141 -13.72 20.68 -1.85
C LEU A 141 -14.32 19.28 -1.81
N MET A 142 -15.30 19.10 -0.94
CA MET A 142 -16.22 17.97 -0.95
C MET A 142 -17.58 18.44 -1.47
N ALA A 143 -18.20 17.65 -2.35
CA ALA A 143 -19.56 17.82 -2.82
C ALA A 143 -20.34 16.52 -2.61
N LEU A 144 -21.44 16.62 -1.86
CA LEU A 144 -22.39 15.53 -1.61
C LEU A 144 -23.68 15.80 -2.37
N LYS A 145 -23.92 15.04 -3.42
CA LYS A 145 -25.13 15.12 -4.23
C LYS A 145 -26.11 14.07 -3.75
N SER A 146 -27.16 14.47 -3.04
CA SER A 146 -28.21 13.56 -2.60
C SER A 146 -29.23 13.34 -3.70
N GLY A 147 -29.43 12.09 -4.11
CA GLY A 147 -30.46 11.70 -5.08
C GLY A 147 -31.35 10.60 -4.54
N LYS A 148 -32.56 10.45 -5.12
CA LYS A 148 -33.54 9.45 -4.64
C LYS A 148 -33.13 8.00 -4.92
N LYS A 149 -32.34 7.77 -5.97
CA LYS A 149 -31.88 6.44 -6.39
C LYS A 149 -30.36 6.29 -6.32
N ILE A 150 -29.64 7.35 -6.63
CA ILE A 150 -28.18 7.40 -6.60
C ILE A 150 -27.79 8.72 -5.95
N SER A 151 -26.91 8.64 -4.96
CA SER A 151 -26.22 9.77 -4.38
C SER A 151 -24.73 9.70 -4.71
N GLU A 152 -24.06 10.85 -4.78
CA GLU A 152 -22.66 10.93 -5.19
C GLU A 152 -21.86 11.73 -4.15
N ILE A 153 -20.67 11.25 -3.78
CA ILE A 153 -19.70 11.99 -2.99
C ILE A 153 -18.50 12.26 -3.88
N ILE A 154 -18.12 13.52 -4.04
CA ILE A 154 -17.00 13.94 -4.88
C ILE A 154 -16.06 14.77 -4.02
N VAL A 155 -14.77 14.43 -4.03
CA VAL A 155 -13.73 15.09 -3.22
C VAL A 155 -12.53 15.40 -4.10
N GLY A 156 -12.02 16.62 -4.03
CA GLY A 156 -10.86 17.03 -4.80
C GLY A 156 -10.66 18.53 -4.79
N ILE A 157 -9.87 19.04 -5.73
CA ILE A 157 -9.64 20.49 -5.87
C ILE A 157 -10.93 21.18 -6.31
N PRO A 158 -11.27 22.38 -5.78
CA PRO A 158 -12.52 23.08 -6.02
C PRO A 158 -12.95 23.15 -7.49
N GLU A 159 -12.05 23.52 -8.39
CA GLU A 159 -12.38 23.65 -9.81
C GLU A 159 -12.77 22.32 -10.45
N LYS A 160 -12.05 21.23 -10.14
CA LYS A 160 -12.37 19.89 -10.67
C LYS A 160 -13.69 19.36 -10.12
N VAL A 161 -13.93 19.53 -8.83
CA VAL A 161 -15.16 19.08 -8.18
C VAL A 161 -16.37 19.84 -8.74
N LYS A 162 -16.28 21.18 -8.88
CA LYS A 162 -17.35 21.98 -9.50
C LYS A 162 -17.62 21.56 -10.94
N ASP A 163 -16.57 21.24 -11.71
CA ASP A 163 -16.70 20.77 -13.08
C ASP A 163 -17.44 19.43 -13.16
N VAL A 164 -17.08 18.47 -12.29
CA VAL A 164 -17.76 17.17 -12.18
C VAL A 164 -19.22 17.33 -11.74
N VAL A 165 -19.50 18.21 -10.78
CA VAL A 165 -20.87 18.45 -10.33
C VAL A 165 -21.74 19.04 -11.46
N LYS A 166 -21.20 19.99 -12.25
CA LYS A 166 -21.92 20.62 -13.36
C LYS A 166 -22.12 19.70 -14.57
N LYS A 167 -21.08 18.97 -14.96
CA LYS A 167 -21.07 18.13 -16.17
C LYS A 167 -21.60 16.71 -15.89
N GLY A 168 -21.81 16.36 -14.62
CA GLY A 168 -21.94 14.98 -14.16
C GLY A 168 -20.57 14.31 -14.05
N VAL A 169 -20.49 13.22 -13.29
CA VAL A 169 -19.32 12.32 -13.36
C VAL A 169 -19.27 11.73 -14.76
N SER A 170 -18.67 12.44 -15.72
CA SER A 170 -18.01 11.76 -16.82
C SER A 170 -16.95 10.89 -16.15
N GLU A 171 -16.98 9.59 -16.41
CA GLU A 171 -15.87 8.70 -16.03
C GLU A 171 -14.55 9.43 -16.29
N PRO A 172 -13.55 9.34 -15.40
CA PRO A 172 -12.28 10.01 -15.62
C PRO A 172 -11.84 9.69 -17.04
N ASN A 173 -11.60 10.74 -17.83
CA ASN A 173 -11.36 10.66 -19.28
C ASN A 173 -9.93 10.13 -19.52
N LEU A 174 -9.69 8.93 -18.99
CA LEU A 174 -8.49 8.13 -19.06
C LEU A 174 -8.84 6.99 -20.00
N ALA A 175 -8.14 6.95 -21.12
CA ALA A 175 -8.32 5.92 -22.14
C ALA A 175 -8.19 4.50 -21.54
N CYS A 176 -7.38 4.33 -20.49
CA CYS A 176 -7.32 3.07 -19.74
C CYS A 176 -8.67 2.68 -19.11
N LEU A 177 -9.34 3.59 -18.40
CA LEU A 177 -10.61 3.28 -17.71
C LEU A 177 -11.77 3.05 -18.68
N GLU A 178 -11.77 3.77 -19.80
CA GLU A 178 -12.76 3.58 -20.87
C GLU A 178 -12.59 2.23 -21.59
N ALA A 179 -11.33 1.81 -21.80
CA ALA A 179 -11.02 0.61 -22.56
C ALA A 179 -11.03 -0.67 -21.71
N MET A 180 -10.88 -0.57 -20.38
CA MET A 180 -10.99 -1.69 -19.43
C MET A 180 -12.44 -2.15 -19.22
N SER A 181 -12.60 -3.34 -18.64
CA SER A 181 -13.92 -3.95 -18.41
C SER A 181 -14.86 -3.03 -17.63
N LYS A 182 -16.13 -2.93 -18.06
CA LYS A 182 -17.17 -2.15 -17.36
C LYS A 182 -17.67 -2.84 -16.09
N THR A 183 -17.41 -4.14 -15.92
CA THR A 183 -17.84 -4.93 -14.75
C THR A 183 -16.78 -5.01 -13.64
N ARG A 184 -15.86 -4.05 -13.62
CA ARG A 184 -14.82 -3.93 -12.59
C ARG A 184 -15.38 -3.36 -11.29
N GLN A 185 -15.03 -3.96 -10.16
CA GLN A 185 -15.41 -3.46 -8.83
C GLN A 185 -14.37 -2.48 -8.26
N VAL A 186 -13.09 -2.64 -8.63
CA VAL A 186 -12.01 -1.75 -8.23
C VAL A 186 -11.24 -1.32 -9.46
N SER A 187 -10.95 -0.02 -9.58
CA SER A 187 -10.06 0.49 -10.62
C SER A 187 -9.21 1.65 -10.14
N LEU A 188 -7.95 1.62 -10.55
CA LEU A 188 -6.97 2.68 -10.40
C LEU A 188 -6.46 3.03 -11.79
N ALA A 189 -6.37 4.31 -12.13
CA ALA A 189 -5.64 4.73 -13.32
C ALA A 189 -4.89 6.03 -13.06
N VAL A 190 -3.71 6.14 -13.65
CA VAL A 190 -2.79 7.25 -13.49
C VAL A 190 -2.29 7.71 -14.86
N LYS A 191 -2.20 9.03 -15.05
CA LYS A 191 -1.49 9.62 -16.20
C LYS A 191 0.01 9.59 -15.92
N ILE A 192 0.79 9.34 -16.95
CA ILE A 192 2.25 9.29 -16.90
C ILE A 192 2.80 10.46 -17.71
N ASP A 193 3.55 11.35 -17.05
CA ASP A 193 4.31 12.41 -17.72
C ASP A 193 5.35 11.78 -18.66
N PRO A 194 5.33 12.08 -19.97
CA PRO A 194 6.38 11.64 -20.88
C PRO A 194 7.80 11.96 -20.42
N ALA A 195 8.00 13.04 -19.65
CA ALA A 195 9.32 13.44 -19.15
C ALA A 195 9.93 12.42 -18.18
N ILE A 196 9.14 11.52 -17.58
CA ILE A 196 9.68 10.44 -16.74
C ILE A 196 10.62 9.52 -17.52
N TRP A 197 10.36 9.34 -18.81
CA TRP A 197 11.13 8.44 -19.69
C TRP A 197 12.42 9.06 -20.20
N GLU A 198 12.62 10.36 -19.99
CA GLU A 198 13.85 11.07 -20.34
C GLU A 198 14.87 11.07 -19.20
N ARG A 199 14.55 10.46 -18.05
CA ARG A 199 15.50 10.38 -16.94
C ARG A 199 16.63 9.38 -17.24
N PRO A 200 17.85 9.62 -16.72
CA PRO A 200 19.00 8.72 -16.94
C PRO A 200 18.73 7.27 -16.54
N GLU A 201 17.90 7.04 -15.51
CA GLU A 201 17.56 5.69 -15.00
C GLU A 201 16.74 4.87 -16.00
N PHE A 202 15.99 5.54 -16.88
CA PHE A 202 15.19 4.91 -17.96
C PHE A 202 15.85 5.05 -19.33
N SER A 203 17.02 5.69 -19.39
CA SER A 203 17.82 5.79 -20.60
C SER A 203 18.38 4.40 -20.92
N ALA A 204 17.87 3.79 -22.00
CA ALA A 204 18.31 2.46 -22.40
C ALA A 204 19.84 2.43 -22.58
N ASN A 205 20.50 1.53 -21.86
CA ASN A 205 21.90 1.24 -22.08
C ASN A 205 22.01 0.60 -23.48
N GLN A 206 22.42 1.38 -24.49
CA GLN A 206 22.39 1.01 -25.92
C GLN A 206 23.20 -0.25 -26.26
N GLN A 207 23.92 -0.82 -25.30
CA GLN A 207 24.73 -2.02 -25.47
C GLN A 207 23.92 -3.32 -25.54
N ASN A 208 22.64 -3.35 -25.15
CA ASN A 208 21.80 -4.55 -25.27
C ASN A 208 20.73 -4.39 -26.38
N PRO A 209 20.92 -5.02 -27.56
CA PRO A 209 20.00 -4.91 -28.70
C PRO A 209 18.56 -5.34 -28.40
N LEU A 210 18.35 -6.22 -27.42
CA LEU A 210 17.01 -6.68 -26.99
C LEU A 210 16.15 -5.53 -26.42
N PHE A 211 16.78 -4.49 -25.88
CA PHE A 211 16.09 -3.38 -25.21
C PHE A 211 16.12 -2.07 -26.03
N ALA A 212 16.90 -2.01 -27.12
CA ALA A 212 16.99 -0.84 -27.98
C ALA A 212 15.65 -0.50 -28.67
N GLY A 213 14.87 -1.53 -29.06
CA GLY A 213 13.51 -1.35 -29.59
C GLY A 213 12.46 -1.01 -28.51
N LEU A 214 12.70 -1.42 -27.26
CA LEU A 214 11.79 -1.20 -26.12
C LEU A 214 11.80 0.26 -25.65
N ALA A 215 12.95 0.95 -25.74
CA ALA A 215 13.11 2.33 -25.29
C ALA A 215 12.05 3.26 -25.91
N ASN A 216 11.81 3.11 -27.22
CA ASN A 216 10.82 3.91 -27.94
C ASN A 216 9.38 3.54 -27.56
N SER A 217 9.10 2.25 -27.34
CA SER A 217 7.76 1.80 -26.92
C SER A 217 7.41 2.27 -25.51
N VAL A 218 8.38 2.25 -24.60
CA VAL A 218 8.22 2.73 -23.22
C VAL A 218 8.02 4.25 -23.17
N LYS A 219 8.76 5.02 -23.98
CA LYS A 219 8.55 6.47 -24.15
C LYS A 219 7.14 6.82 -24.65
N GLY A 220 6.45 5.87 -25.26
CA GLY A 220 5.08 6.02 -25.74
C GLY A 220 4.01 5.94 -24.65
N ILE A 221 4.32 5.46 -23.43
CA ILE A 221 3.34 5.28 -22.35
C ILE A 221 2.80 6.63 -21.88
N ARG A 222 1.48 6.74 -21.73
CA ARG A 222 0.74 7.94 -21.29
C ARG A 222 -0.18 7.69 -20.13
N GLU A 223 -0.70 6.48 -19.99
CA GLU A 223 -1.53 6.12 -18.84
C GLU A 223 -1.26 4.68 -18.43
N PHE A 224 -1.43 4.43 -17.14
CA PHE A 224 -1.42 3.09 -16.57
C PHE A 224 -2.72 2.88 -15.81
N GLY A 225 -3.40 1.78 -16.10
CA GLY A 225 -4.65 1.37 -15.48
C GLY A 225 -4.50 0.00 -14.86
N PHE A 226 -5.19 -0.20 -13.75
CA PHE A 226 -5.32 -1.46 -13.04
C PHE A 226 -6.79 -1.61 -12.63
N SER A 227 -7.34 -2.81 -12.81
CA SER A 227 -8.66 -3.12 -12.30
C SER A 227 -8.76 -4.55 -11.77
N LEU A 228 -9.67 -4.72 -10.82
CA LEU A 228 -10.05 -6.00 -10.25
C LEU A 228 -11.54 -6.24 -10.51
N SER A 229 -11.82 -7.46 -10.98
CA SER A 229 -13.15 -8.00 -11.15
C SER A 229 -13.30 -9.25 -10.29
N PHE A 230 -14.17 -9.22 -9.29
CA PHE A 230 -14.51 -10.40 -8.49
C PHE A 230 -15.67 -11.11 -9.18
N LEU A 231 -15.40 -12.31 -9.70
CA LEU A 231 -16.35 -13.19 -10.38
C LEU A 231 -16.66 -14.39 -9.48
N ASP A 232 -17.76 -15.10 -9.76
CA ASP A 232 -18.24 -16.20 -8.90
C ASP A 232 -17.15 -17.24 -8.61
N ASP A 233 -16.36 -17.65 -9.60
CA ASP A 233 -15.33 -18.70 -9.41
C ASP A 233 -13.88 -18.19 -9.56
N SER A 234 -13.68 -16.88 -9.78
CA SER A 234 -12.37 -16.33 -10.11
C SER A 234 -12.23 -14.85 -9.81
N MET A 235 -11.00 -14.37 -9.71
CA MET A 235 -10.69 -12.95 -9.70
C MET A 235 -10.01 -12.56 -11.01
N GLY A 236 -10.67 -11.71 -11.78
CA GLY A 236 -10.10 -11.05 -12.94
C GLY A 236 -9.18 -9.91 -12.50
N VAL A 237 -7.94 -9.95 -12.94
CA VAL A 237 -6.97 -8.86 -12.82
C VAL A 237 -6.71 -8.32 -14.21
N GLU A 238 -6.93 -7.03 -14.42
CA GLU A 238 -6.67 -6.38 -15.71
C GLU A 238 -5.73 -5.19 -15.51
N LEU A 239 -4.60 -5.23 -16.20
CA LEU A 239 -3.68 -4.11 -16.37
C LEU A 239 -3.92 -3.53 -17.77
N CYS A 240 -3.99 -2.20 -17.86
CA CYS A 240 -4.08 -1.48 -19.11
C CYS A 240 -2.95 -0.44 -19.21
N VAL A 241 -2.29 -0.37 -20.35
CA VAL A 241 -1.29 0.67 -20.65
C VAL A 241 -1.74 1.40 -21.89
N HIS A 242 -2.07 2.68 -21.75
CA HIS A 242 -2.39 3.55 -22.87
C HIS A 242 -1.12 4.20 -23.41
N CYS A 243 -0.95 4.16 -24.72
CA CYS A 243 0.18 4.75 -25.42
C CYS A 243 -0.25 5.94 -26.29
N VAL A 244 0.72 6.80 -26.62
CA VAL A 244 0.50 7.93 -27.54
C VAL A 244 0.09 7.47 -28.94
N ASP A 245 0.60 6.33 -29.38
CA ASP A 245 0.37 5.73 -30.69
C ASP A 245 0.35 4.19 -30.65
N THR A 246 -0.14 3.58 -31.73
CA THR A 246 -0.30 2.14 -31.87
C THR A 246 1.03 1.38 -32.02
N GLN A 247 2.09 2.00 -32.57
CA GLN A 247 3.39 1.35 -32.70
C GLN A 247 4.03 1.13 -31.33
N SER A 248 3.93 2.13 -30.46
CA SER A 248 4.33 2.05 -29.06
C SER A 248 3.59 0.93 -28.32
N ALA A 249 2.26 0.86 -28.50
CA ALA A 249 1.43 -0.20 -27.91
C ALA A 249 1.81 -1.60 -28.43
N LEU A 250 2.00 -1.77 -29.74
CA LEU A 250 2.42 -3.05 -30.33
C LEU A 250 3.80 -3.49 -29.85
N GLY A 251 4.75 -2.56 -29.72
CA GLY A 251 6.08 -2.84 -29.18
C GLY A 251 6.03 -3.31 -27.72
N LEU A 252 5.27 -2.63 -26.86
CA LEU A 252 5.07 -3.04 -25.47
C LEU A 252 4.38 -4.41 -25.36
N TRP A 253 3.35 -4.64 -26.16
CA TRP A 253 2.66 -5.93 -26.21
C TRP A 253 3.58 -7.08 -26.62
N THR A 254 4.46 -6.86 -27.61
CA THR A 254 5.46 -7.84 -28.04
C THR A 254 6.40 -8.21 -26.91
N VAL A 255 6.81 -7.22 -26.11
CA VAL A 255 7.66 -7.45 -24.93
C VAL A 255 6.92 -8.21 -23.84
N ALA A 256 5.65 -7.87 -23.57
CA ALA A 256 4.83 -8.59 -22.63
C ALA A 256 4.64 -10.07 -23.02
N GLN A 257 4.40 -10.34 -24.31
CA GLN A 257 4.32 -11.71 -24.85
C GLN A 257 5.67 -12.45 -24.74
N GLY A 258 6.77 -11.81 -25.14
CA GLY A 258 8.10 -12.40 -25.05
C GLY A 258 8.50 -12.72 -23.61
N GLY A 259 8.25 -11.80 -22.67
CA GLY A 259 8.50 -12.01 -21.24
C GLY A 259 7.67 -13.15 -20.66
N LEU A 260 6.39 -13.25 -21.03
CA LEU A 260 5.53 -14.36 -20.63
C LEU A 260 6.06 -15.71 -21.16
N GLY A 261 6.47 -15.75 -22.42
CA GLY A 261 7.07 -16.96 -23.01
C GLY A 261 8.37 -17.36 -22.32
N MET A 262 9.25 -16.41 -22.02
CA MET A 262 10.49 -16.66 -21.29
C MET A 262 10.24 -17.14 -19.85
N ALA A 263 9.24 -16.57 -19.16
CA ALA A 263 8.85 -17.03 -17.83
C ALA A 263 8.32 -18.47 -17.86
N GLN A 264 7.48 -18.81 -18.83
CA GLN A 264 6.99 -20.18 -19.03
C GLN A 264 8.13 -21.16 -19.33
N LEU A 265 9.11 -20.75 -20.15
CA LEU A 265 10.28 -21.55 -20.49
C LEU A 265 11.23 -21.76 -19.30
N ALA A 266 11.58 -20.69 -18.58
CA ALA A 266 12.47 -20.76 -17.41
C ALA A 266 11.92 -21.74 -16.36
N MET A 267 10.63 -21.64 -16.06
CA MET A 267 9.97 -22.52 -15.10
C MET A 267 9.92 -23.99 -15.57
N SER A 268 9.84 -24.23 -16.89
CA SER A 268 9.91 -25.59 -17.44
C SER A 268 11.30 -26.22 -17.36
N GLN A 269 12.37 -25.42 -17.36
CA GLN A 269 13.76 -25.91 -17.32
C GLN A 269 14.25 -26.23 -15.91
N GLU A 270 13.67 -25.62 -14.88
CA GLU A 270 14.01 -25.89 -13.46
C GLU A 270 13.42 -27.21 -12.92
N GLY A 271 12.77 -28.03 -13.76
CA GLY A 271 12.16 -29.30 -13.35
C GLY A 271 10.88 -29.16 -12.51
N SER A 272 10.47 -27.92 -12.23
CA SER A 272 9.20 -27.57 -11.59
C SER A 272 8.09 -27.45 -12.63
N ARG A 273 6.85 -27.80 -12.25
CA ARG A 273 5.69 -27.54 -13.12
C ARG A 273 5.43 -26.03 -13.09
N ALA A 274 5.41 -25.39 -14.26
CA ALA A 274 5.04 -23.98 -14.37
C ALA A 274 3.65 -23.76 -13.73
N PRO A 275 3.50 -22.74 -12.85
CA PRO A 275 2.23 -22.46 -12.21
C PRO A 275 1.09 -22.37 -13.20
N SER A 276 -0.04 -22.98 -12.89
CA SER A 276 -1.16 -23.06 -13.83
C SER A 276 -1.71 -21.68 -14.20
N ILE A 277 -1.47 -20.68 -13.34
CA ILE A 277 -1.82 -19.27 -13.55
C ILE A 277 -1.11 -18.65 -14.76
N LEU A 278 0.13 -19.08 -15.09
CA LEU A 278 0.87 -18.55 -16.24
C LEU A 278 0.19 -18.86 -17.58
N GLY A 279 -0.55 -19.97 -17.65
CA GLY A 279 -1.35 -20.34 -18.82
C GLY A 279 -2.64 -19.52 -18.98
N ARG A 280 -3.04 -18.76 -17.95
CA ARG A 280 -4.22 -17.89 -17.96
C ARG A 280 -3.88 -16.41 -18.15
N ILE A 281 -2.60 -16.05 -18.22
CA ILE A 281 -2.18 -14.70 -18.57
C ILE A 281 -2.43 -14.49 -20.06
N LYS A 282 -3.33 -13.57 -20.39
CA LYS A 282 -3.60 -13.13 -21.77
C LYS A 282 -3.09 -11.72 -21.94
N THR A 283 -2.26 -11.47 -22.94
CA THR A 283 -1.91 -10.09 -23.31
C THR A 283 -2.42 -9.75 -24.70
N GLN A 284 -2.90 -8.52 -24.87
CA GLN A 284 -3.51 -8.07 -26.11
C GLN A 284 -3.17 -6.61 -26.37
N ALA A 285 -2.91 -6.23 -27.62
CA ALA A 285 -2.91 -4.85 -28.05
C ALA A 285 -4.21 -4.53 -28.81
N VAL A 286 -4.88 -3.45 -28.47
CA VAL A 286 -6.05 -2.92 -29.19
C VAL A 286 -5.84 -1.41 -29.36
N GLU A 287 -5.72 -0.98 -30.61
CA GLU A 287 -5.43 0.42 -30.96
C GLU A 287 -4.19 0.96 -30.23
N LYS A 288 -4.39 1.82 -29.22
CA LYS A 288 -3.34 2.45 -28.41
C LYS A 288 -3.19 1.81 -27.03
N ASN A 289 -3.98 0.79 -26.72
CA ASN A 289 -4.06 0.17 -25.41
C ASN A 289 -3.40 -1.21 -25.44
N VAL A 290 -2.62 -1.50 -24.41
CA VAL A 290 -2.06 -2.82 -24.14
C VAL A 290 -2.70 -3.36 -22.89
N PHE A 291 -3.23 -4.57 -22.96
CA PHE A 291 -3.87 -5.26 -21.86
C PHE A 291 -3.03 -6.45 -21.41
N VAL A 292 -2.92 -6.63 -20.10
CA VAL A 292 -2.53 -7.89 -19.47
C VAL A 292 -3.67 -8.31 -18.58
N ARG A 293 -4.32 -9.42 -18.91
CA ARG A 293 -5.47 -9.96 -18.21
C ARG A 293 -5.10 -11.30 -17.61
N VAL A 294 -5.41 -11.48 -16.33
CA VAL A 294 -5.17 -12.71 -15.61
C VAL A 294 -6.45 -13.10 -14.91
N GLU A 295 -6.83 -14.36 -15.05
CA GLU A 295 -7.88 -14.95 -14.25
C GLU A 295 -7.24 -15.79 -13.15
N VAL A 296 -7.33 -15.30 -11.92
CA VAL A 296 -6.82 -15.95 -10.72
C VAL A 296 -7.90 -16.89 -10.20
N LEU A 297 -7.58 -18.17 -10.10
CA LEU A 297 -8.44 -19.20 -9.54
C LEU A 297 -8.03 -19.51 -8.10
N PRO A 298 -8.93 -20.01 -7.24
CA PRO A 298 -8.57 -20.27 -5.84
C PRO A 298 -7.39 -21.24 -5.69
N LYS A 299 -7.31 -22.25 -6.56
CA LYS A 299 -6.20 -23.21 -6.63
C LYS A 299 -4.83 -22.58 -6.94
N ASP A 300 -4.81 -21.39 -7.51
CA ASP A 300 -3.55 -20.68 -7.82
C ASP A 300 -2.93 -20.11 -6.54
N LEU A 301 -3.78 -19.73 -5.58
CA LEU A 301 -3.33 -19.29 -4.27
C LEU A 301 -2.69 -20.46 -3.51
N ASP A 302 -3.30 -21.66 -3.61
CA ASP A 302 -2.74 -22.89 -3.03
C ASP A 302 -1.36 -23.24 -3.66
N GLU A 303 -1.24 -23.11 -4.99
CA GLU A 303 0.00 -23.40 -5.73
C GLU A 303 1.11 -22.38 -5.39
N LEU A 304 0.78 -21.10 -5.30
CA LEU A 304 1.71 -20.04 -4.89
C LEU A 304 2.15 -20.22 -3.44
N GLU A 305 1.25 -20.54 -2.51
CA GLU A 305 1.61 -20.81 -1.11
C GLU A 305 2.66 -21.94 -1.01
N SER A 306 2.46 -23.03 -1.76
CA SER A 306 3.37 -24.18 -1.75
C SER A 306 4.77 -23.89 -2.32
N GLN A 307 4.90 -22.88 -3.19
CA GLN A 307 6.17 -22.48 -3.82
C GLN A 307 6.91 -21.41 -3.02
N PHE A 308 6.21 -20.55 -2.29
CA PHE A 308 6.79 -19.47 -1.50
C PHE A 308 6.95 -19.80 0.00
N MET A 309 6.40 -20.93 0.47
CA MET A 309 6.60 -21.47 1.83
C MET A 309 7.35 -22.82 1.77
N PRO A 310 8.62 -22.92 2.22
CA PRO A 310 9.22 -24.24 2.41
C PRO A 310 8.48 -24.96 3.55
N ASN A 311 7.84 -26.08 3.21
CA ASN A 311 7.20 -26.98 4.16
C ASN A 311 8.14 -27.31 5.33
N SER A 312 7.86 -26.72 6.50
CA SER A 312 8.37 -27.22 7.77
C SER A 312 7.57 -28.45 8.15
N GLY A 313 8.09 -29.63 7.84
CA GLY A 313 7.75 -30.86 8.55
C GLY A 313 7.09 -31.96 7.71
N ASN A 314 7.89 -32.70 6.94
CA ASN A 314 7.93 -34.15 7.13
C ASN A 314 9.23 -34.73 6.58
N SER A 315 10.15 -35.01 7.49
CA SER A 315 11.36 -35.78 7.21
C SER A 315 10.99 -37.23 6.91
N ARG A 316 11.29 -37.70 5.70
CA ARG A 316 11.77 -39.08 5.46
C ARG A 316 12.42 -39.17 4.08
N GLY A 317 13.76 -39.16 4.09
CA GLY A 317 14.58 -39.81 3.09
C GLY A 317 14.84 -39.04 1.79
N ARG A 318 15.73 -38.04 1.83
CA ARG A 318 16.70 -37.87 0.74
C ARG A 318 18.00 -37.29 1.27
N LYS A 319 19.09 -37.96 0.91
CA LYS A 319 20.45 -37.71 1.36
C LYS A 319 20.86 -36.27 1.05
N THR A 320 21.54 -35.72 2.03
CA THR A 320 22.30 -34.47 2.08
C THR A 320 23.20 -34.29 0.84
N GLU A 321 22.93 -33.24 0.07
CA GLU A 321 23.98 -32.43 -0.53
C GLU A 321 23.68 -30.97 -0.16
N SER A 322 24.70 -30.34 0.40
CA SER A 322 24.66 -29.08 1.14
C SER A 322 24.44 -27.87 0.24
N LEU A 323 23.27 -27.22 0.36
CA LEU A 323 23.10 -25.83 -0.03
C LEU A 323 23.58 -24.96 1.14
N LYS A 324 24.70 -24.27 0.97
CA LYS A 324 25.14 -23.20 1.88
C LYS A 324 24.04 -22.13 1.89
N LYS A 325 23.37 -21.99 3.03
CA LYS A 325 22.40 -20.93 3.29
C LYS A 325 23.16 -19.60 3.27
N GLU A 326 22.97 -18.78 2.26
CA GLU A 326 23.48 -17.40 2.26
C GLU A 326 22.88 -16.69 3.49
N THR A 327 23.76 -16.24 4.38
CA THR A 327 23.40 -15.54 5.62
C THR A 327 23.57 -14.06 5.36
N ASP A 328 22.68 -13.23 5.92
CA ASP A 328 22.76 -11.77 5.78
C ASP A 328 24.18 -11.29 6.17
N PRO A 329 24.83 -10.44 5.36
CA PRO A 329 26.23 -10.10 5.54
C PRO A 329 26.51 -9.42 6.89
N LEU A 330 25.50 -8.83 7.55
CA LEU A 330 25.66 -8.20 8.86
C LEU A 330 25.78 -9.22 10.00
N ILE A 331 25.39 -10.47 9.80
CA ILE A 331 25.47 -11.50 10.85
C ILE A 331 26.94 -11.74 11.22
N GLY A 332 27.23 -11.67 12.52
CA GLY A 332 28.57 -11.75 13.09
C GLY A 332 29.33 -10.43 13.12
N GLN A 333 28.81 -9.37 12.51
CA GLN A 333 29.40 -8.03 12.59
C GLN A 333 28.98 -7.31 13.87
N LYS A 334 29.80 -6.33 14.27
CA LYS A 334 29.43 -5.40 15.33
C LYS A 334 28.30 -4.50 14.84
N ALA A 335 27.24 -4.37 15.63
CA ALA A 335 26.11 -3.52 15.33
C ALA A 335 26.58 -2.04 15.17
N PRO A 336 26.27 -1.38 14.05
CA PRO A 336 26.52 0.06 13.89
C PRO A 336 25.87 0.84 15.04
N ASP A 337 26.63 1.72 15.69
CA ASP A 337 26.06 2.58 16.74
C ASP A 337 25.03 3.53 16.10
N ALA A 338 23.94 3.76 16.79
CA ALA A 338 22.84 4.58 16.31
C ALA A 338 22.49 5.60 17.38
N GLN A 339 22.30 6.85 16.95
CA GLN A 339 21.91 7.97 17.80
C GLN A 339 20.71 8.69 17.20
N SER A 340 19.68 8.89 18.00
CA SER A 340 18.51 9.67 17.63
C SER A 340 17.72 10.05 18.89
N VAL A 341 16.43 10.34 18.75
CA VAL A 341 15.50 10.66 19.83
C VAL A 341 14.36 9.66 19.84
N PHE A 342 13.88 9.33 21.03
CA PHE A 342 12.64 8.59 21.18
C PHE A 342 11.43 9.47 20.85
N LEU A 343 10.34 8.86 20.39
CA LEU A 343 9.09 9.53 20.06
C LEU A 343 8.51 10.33 21.24
N ASN A 344 8.56 9.77 22.45
CA ASN A 344 8.14 10.41 23.69
C ASN A 344 9.16 11.41 24.25
N GLY A 345 10.26 11.65 23.54
CA GLY A 345 11.38 12.47 23.99
C GLY A 345 12.45 11.66 24.72
N GLY A 346 13.62 12.27 24.90
CA GLY A 346 14.81 11.60 25.41
C GLY A 346 15.72 11.12 24.27
N GLU A 347 17.01 11.05 24.57
CA GLU A 347 18.03 10.59 23.64
C GLU A 347 18.01 9.07 23.54
N PHE A 348 18.10 8.57 22.32
CA PHE A 348 18.35 7.17 22.04
C PHE A 348 19.80 7.03 21.59
N ARG A 349 20.52 6.13 22.26
CA ARG A 349 21.80 5.64 21.79
C ARG A 349 21.85 4.12 21.92
N LEU A 350 22.21 3.43 20.84
CA LEU A 350 22.27 1.98 20.85
C LEU A 350 23.34 1.45 21.82
N SER A 351 24.49 2.13 21.91
CA SER A 351 25.54 1.75 22.85
C SER A 351 25.11 1.73 24.32
N ASP A 352 24.05 2.47 24.68
CA ASP A 352 23.53 2.51 26.05
C ASP A 352 22.71 1.26 26.40
N GLN A 353 22.41 0.42 25.39
CA GLN A 353 21.73 -0.86 25.57
C GLN A 353 22.72 -2.04 25.73
N LYS A 354 24.03 -1.77 25.81
CA LYS A 354 25.06 -2.81 25.97
C LYS A 354 24.79 -3.65 27.23
N GLY A 355 25.04 -4.95 27.15
CA GLY A 355 24.70 -5.91 28.20
C GLY A 355 23.28 -6.47 28.10
N LYS A 356 22.47 -6.00 27.15
CA LYS A 356 21.15 -6.56 26.83
C LYS A 356 21.15 -7.19 25.44
N VAL A 357 20.26 -8.14 25.23
CA VAL A 357 19.85 -8.52 23.88
C VAL A 357 18.94 -7.42 23.34
N VAL A 358 19.29 -6.84 22.21
CA VAL A 358 18.53 -5.75 21.59
C VAL A 358 17.87 -6.25 20.32
N VAL A 359 16.56 -6.05 20.21
CA VAL A 359 15.80 -6.32 19.00
C VAL A 359 15.43 -4.98 18.38
N LEU A 360 16.03 -4.67 17.23
CA LEU A 360 15.70 -3.50 16.43
C LEU A 360 14.71 -3.92 15.35
N ASP A 361 13.55 -3.28 15.29
CA ASP A 361 12.57 -3.52 14.23
C ASP A 361 12.35 -2.25 13.40
N PHE A 362 12.68 -2.32 12.13
CA PHE A 362 12.56 -1.21 11.18
C PHE A 362 11.18 -1.24 10.54
N TRP A 363 10.38 -0.19 10.76
CA TRP A 363 8.94 -0.19 10.42
C TRP A 363 8.44 1.19 9.98
N ALA A 364 7.20 1.23 9.47
CA ALA A 364 6.45 2.45 9.18
C ALA A 364 4.94 2.23 9.34
N THR A 365 4.16 3.29 9.59
CA THR A 365 2.71 3.22 9.84
C THR A 365 1.91 2.76 8.62
N TRP A 366 2.39 3.08 7.42
CA TRP A 366 1.80 2.67 6.15
C TRP A 366 2.18 1.24 5.73
N CYS A 367 3.12 0.60 6.44
CA CYS A 367 3.57 -0.75 6.12
C CYS A 367 2.67 -1.80 6.81
N GLY A 368 1.68 -2.31 6.08
CA GLY A 368 0.75 -3.33 6.58
C GLY A 368 1.43 -4.56 7.21
N PRO A 369 2.43 -5.20 6.57
CA PRO A 369 3.18 -6.30 7.18
C PRO A 369 3.91 -5.91 8.47
N CYS A 370 4.45 -4.70 8.56
CA CYS A 370 5.11 -4.20 9.77
C CYS A 370 4.11 -4.06 10.91
N VAL A 371 2.94 -3.48 10.63
CA VAL A 371 1.86 -3.30 11.62
C VAL A 371 1.39 -4.64 12.17
N ARG A 372 1.34 -5.69 11.35
CA ARG A 372 1.04 -7.06 11.79
C ARG A 372 2.18 -7.70 12.59
N ALA A 373 3.43 -7.37 12.29
CA ALA A 373 4.59 -7.90 13.00
C ALA A 373 4.75 -7.33 14.41
N LEU A 374 4.53 -6.03 14.59
CA LEU A 374 4.72 -5.32 15.87
C LEU A 374 4.11 -6.02 17.10
N PRO A 375 2.81 -6.42 17.12
CA PRO A 375 2.24 -7.08 18.30
C PRO A 375 2.91 -8.42 18.59
N GLU A 376 3.26 -9.19 17.57
CA GLU A 376 3.96 -10.48 17.71
C GLU A 376 5.38 -10.31 18.25
N LEU A 377 6.14 -9.33 17.74
CA LEU A 377 7.49 -9.02 18.20
C LEU A 377 7.50 -8.47 19.63
N VAL A 378 6.54 -7.60 19.96
CA VAL A 378 6.37 -7.07 21.34
C VAL A 378 6.01 -8.20 22.28
N LYS A 379 5.09 -9.09 21.91
CA LYS A 379 4.72 -10.26 22.72
C LYS A 379 5.92 -11.18 22.93
N ALA A 380 6.67 -11.47 21.86
CA ALA A 380 7.85 -12.33 21.90
C ALA A 380 8.95 -11.80 22.83
N THR A 381 9.19 -10.49 22.82
CA THR A 381 10.21 -9.86 23.67
C THR A 381 9.73 -9.63 25.10
N SER A 382 8.43 -9.41 25.31
CA SER A 382 7.84 -9.17 26.64
C SER A 382 7.83 -10.40 27.55
N THR A 383 8.08 -11.61 27.02
CA THR A 383 8.26 -12.82 27.84
C THR A 383 9.59 -12.86 28.57
N PHE A 384 10.53 -11.97 28.23
CA PHE A 384 11.84 -11.87 28.86
C PHE A 384 11.93 -10.67 29.81
N ASP A 385 12.88 -10.72 30.73
CA ASP A 385 13.18 -9.62 31.64
C ASP A 385 13.61 -8.37 30.85
N LYS A 386 12.99 -7.22 31.16
CA LYS A 386 13.29 -5.90 30.54
C LYS A 386 14.70 -5.41 30.87
N GLU A 387 15.33 -5.96 31.90
CA GLU A 387 16.75 -5.72 32.20
C GLU A 387 17.68 -6.49 31.26
N LYS A 388 17.22 -7.59 30.66
CA LYS A 388 18.03 -8.47 29.78
C LYS A 388 17.71 -8.33 28.30
N VAL A 389 16.48 -7.92 27.96
CA VAL A 389 16.02 -7.79 26.58
C VAL A 389 15.36 -6.43 26.36
N SER A 390 15.71 -5.77 25.25
CA SER A 390 15.10 -4.50 24.86
C SER A 390 14.61 -4.56 23.42
N PHE A 391 13.30 -4.36 23.24
CA PHE A 391 12.69 -4.14 21.93
C PHE A 391 12.66 -2.64 21.60
N ILE A 392 13.15 -2.27 20.42
CA ILE A 392 13.17 -0.89 19.93
C ILE A 392 12.64 -0.87 18.50
N ALA A 393 11.53 -0.16 18.30
CA ALA A 393 10.94 0.02 16.99
C ALA A 393 11.52 1.29 16.34
N VAL A 394 12.25 1.14 15.25
CA VAL A 394 12.91 2.25 14.52
C VAL A 394 12.01 2.66 13.36
N ASN A 395 11.32 3.79 13.51
CA ASN A 395 10.39 4.27 12.49
C ASN A 395 11.15 4.96 11.34
N GLN A 396 10.85 4.55 10.10
CA GLN A 396 11.58 4.96 8.90
C GLN A 396 10.96 6.19 8.21
N GLY A 397 11.46 7.38 8.55
CA GLY A 397 11.18 8.61 7.81
C GLY A 397 9.92 9.39 8.21
N GLU A 398 9.07 8.88 9.10
CA GLU A 398 7.80 9.54 9.42
C GLU A 398 7.93 10.63 10.49
N GLY A 399 7.04 11.61 10.44
CA GLY A 399 6.95 12.67 11.44
C GLY A 399 6.33 12.19 12.74
N LYS A 400 6.78 12.74 13.88
CA LYS A 400 6.26 12.43 15.22
C LYS A 400 4.73 12.45 15.31
N LYS A 401 4.06 13.43 14.68
CA LYS A 401 2.59 13.54 14.70
C LYS A 401 1.90 12.32 14.07
N ILE A 402 2.40 11.84 12.94
CA ILE A 402 1.87 10.67 12.22
C ILE A 402 2.01 9.41 13.10
N ILE A 403 3.22 9.18 13.61
CA ILE A 403 3.54 8.02 14.43
C ILE A 403 2.71 8.03 15.72
N SER A 404 2.66 9.16 16.43
CA SER A 404 1.89 9.28 17.67
C SER A 404 0.39 9.05 17.46
N LYS A 405 -0.19 9.55 16.35
CA LYS A 405 -1.60 9.32 16.00
C LYS A 405 -1.84 7.83 15.76
N PHE A 406 -0.97 7.18 14.99
CA PHE A 406 -1.08 5.76 14.68
C PHE A 406 -0.96 4.87 15.92
N LEU A 407 0.03 5.12 16.79
CA LEU A 407 0.19 4.31 18.01
C LEU A 407 -1.00 4.47 18.95
N LYS A 408 -1.60 5.67 19.00
CA LYS A 408 -2.81 5.92 19.79
C LYS A 408 -4.00 5.13 19.24
N SER A 409 -4.23 5.13 17.92
CA SER A 409 -5.34 4.39 17.31
C SER A 409 -5.17 2.87 17.45
N LYS A 410 -3.94 2.36 17.34
CA LYS A 410 -3.63 0.93 17.50
C LYS A 410 -3.33 0.51 18.95
N LYS A 411 -3.55 1.39 19.94
CA LYS A 411 -3.34 1.14 21.38
C LYS A 411 -1.91 0.67 21.73
N PHE A 412 -0.90 1.09 20.97
CA PHE A 412 0.53 0.77 21.16
C PHE A 412 1.29 1.86 21.95
N ASN A 413 0.65 2.50 22.93
CA ASN A 413 1.20 3.67 23.63
C ASN A 413 2.49 3.40 24.43
N SER A 414 2.80 2.13 24.73
CA SER A 414 3.99 1.71 25.48
C SER A 414 5.18 1.34 24.58
N LEU A 415 5.03 1.40 23.26
CA LEU A 415 6.07 1.04 22.31
C LEU A 415 7.23 2.04 22.37
N LYS A 416 8.46 1.54 22.57
CA LYS A 416 9.67 2.37 22.47
C LYS A 416 9.97 2.61 20.99
N VAL A 417 9.65 3.80 20.50
CA VAL A 417 9.86 4.17 19.10
C VAL A 417 10.99 5.18 18.97
N VAL A 418 11.97 4.86 18.13
CA VAL A 418 13.06 5.75 17.72
C VAL A 418 12.70 6.41 16.38
N LEU A 419 12.97 7.71 16.27
CA LEU A 419 12.68 8.48 15.05
C LEU A 419 13.88 8.45 14.09
N ASP A 420 13.79 7.72 12.98
CA ASP A 420 14.84 7.72 11.94
C ASP A 420 14.39 8.59 10.74
N ARG A 421 14.26 9.90 10.98
CA ARG A 421 13.63 10.84 10.03
C ARG A 421 14.34 10.94 8.69
N ASN A 422 15.65 10.71 8.66
CA ASN A 422 16.48 10.73 7.44
C ASN A 422 16.87 9.33 6.98
N GLN A 423 16.28 8.28 7.57
CA GLN A 423 16.54 6.87 7.25
C GLN A 423 18.02 6.47 7.36
N LYS A 424 18.81 7.22 8.16
CA LYS A 424 20.24 6.96 8.29
C LYS A 424 20.48 5.67 9.08
N ILE A 425 19.73 5.44 10.15
CA ILE A 425 19.86 4.21 10.94
C ILE A 425 19.47 3.02 10.05
N GLY A 426 18.38 3.14 9.28
CA GLY A 426 17.99 2.12 8.30
C GLY A 426 19.10 1.82 7.28
N GLY A 427 19.72 2.86 6.71
CA GLY A 427 20.85 2.72 5.79
C GLY A 427 22.05 2.01 6.41
N ASP A 428 22.43 2.35 7.64
CA ASP A 428 23.55 1.70 8.35
C ASP A 428 23.29 0.19 8.60
N TYR A 429 22.02 -0.22 8.68
CA TYR A 429 21.58 -1.61 8.88
C TYR A 429 21.12 -2.32 7.59
N GLY A 430 21.37 -1.72 6.42
CA GLY A 430 21.03 -2.31 5.12
C GLY A 430 19.52 -2.50 4.90
N VAL A 431 18.69 -1.59 5.40
CA VAL A 431 17.24 -1.63 5.20
C VAL A 431 16.91 -1.21 3.76
N GLU A 432 16.70 -2.18 2.88
CA GLU A 432 16.20 -1.97 1.51
C GLU A 432 14.67 -2.19 1.41
N GLY A 433 14.08 -2.80 2.44
CA GLY A 433 12.65 -3.05 2.57
C GLY A 433 12.27 -3.31 4.02
N ILE A 434 11.00 -3.02 4.36
CA ILE A 434 10.44 -3.18 5.71
C ILE A 434 9.26 -4.18 5.71
N PRO A 435 9.03 -4.93 6.81
CA PRO A 435 9.79 -4.88 8.06
C PRO A 435 11.15 -5.56 7.94
N ARG A 436 12.12 -5.08 8.73
CA ARG A 436 13.42 -5.74 8.91
C ARG A 436 13.71 -5.77 10.40
N THR A 437 13.98 -6.96 10.94
CA THR A 437 14.24 -7.15 12.37
C THR A 437 15.67 -7.62 12.57
N VAL A 438 16.43 -6.93 13.42
CA VAL A 438 17.84 -7.23 13.71
C VAL A 438 17.97 -7.58 15.19
N VAL A 439 18.55 -8.74 15.48
CA VAL A 439 18.77 -9.23 16.85
C VAL A 439 20.26 -9.11 17.18
N ILE A 440 20.56 -8.33 18.20
CA ILE A 440 21.91 -7.98 18.65
C ILE A 440 22.12 -8.59 20.03
N ASP A 441 23.24 -9.27 20.25
CA ASP A 441 23.57 -9.84 21.55
C ASP A 441 24.12 -8.81 22.56
N GLN A 442 24.39 -9.29 23.78
CA GLN A 442 24.86 -8.49 24.90
C GLN A 442 26.22 -7.81 24.64
N HIS A 443 27.01 -8.33 23.69
CA HIS A 443 28.31 -7.79 23.30
C HIS A 443 28.20 -6.77 22.15
N GLY A 444 27.00 -6.57 21.60
CA GLY A 444 26.76 -5.69 20.47
C GLY A 444 27.05 -6.33 19.13
N ILE A 445 27.01 -7.67 19.04
CA ILE A 445 27.19 -8.41 17.77
C ILE A 445 25.81 -8.76 17.20
N ILE A 446 25.63 -8.54 15.90
CA ILE A 446 24.40 -8.93 15.20
C ILE A 446 24.40 -10.45 15.04
N ARG A 447 23.37 -11.11 15.56
CA ARG A 447 23.25 -12.58 15.58
C ARG A 447 22.23 -13.09 14.58
N TYR A 448 21.14 -12.35 14.40
CA TYR A 448 20.08 -12.71 13.48
C TYR A 448 19.56 -11.47 12.76
N VAL A 449 19.16 -11.67 11.51
CA VAL A 449 18.49 -10.67 10.69
C VAL A 449 17.32 -11.35 10.00
N HIS A 450 16.14 -10.73 10.10
CA HIS A 450 14.91 -11.17 9.47
C HIS A 450 14.42 -10.08 8.53
N VAL A 451 14.00 -10.47 7.33
CA VAL A 451 13.41 -9.58 6.33
C VAL A 451 11.99 -10.02 6.06
N GLY A 452 11.07 -9.06 6.08
CA GLY A 452 9.64 -9.30 5.90
C GLY A 452 8.97 -9.85 7.16
N PHE A 453 7.67 -10.09 7.03
CA PHE A 453 6.84 -10.71 8.06
C PHE A 453 6.50 -12.14 7.65
N SER A 454 6.66 -13.10 8.56
CA SER A 454 6.20 -14.48 8.39
C SER A 454 5.39 -14.93 9.60
N PRO A 455 4.30 -15.70 9.43
CA PRO A 455 3.66 -16.39 10.53
C PRO A 455 4.69 -17.21 11.33
N GLY A 456 4.60 -17.18 12.66
CA GLY A 456 5.57 -17.85 13.54
C GLY A 456 6.84 -17.05 13.87
N ILE A 457 6.88 -15.76 13.53
CA ILE A 457 8.03 -14.89 13.84
C ILE A 457 8.26 -14.76 15.36
N ALA A 458 7.19 -14.78 16.16
CA ALA A 458 7.28 -14.67 17.61
C ALA A 458 8.03 -15.85 18.23
N GLU A 459 7.65 -17.08 17.89
CA GLU A 459 8.27 -18.31 18.40
C GLU A 459 9.73 -18.42 17.95
N ARG A 460 10.01 -18.05 16.69
CA ARG A 460 11.39 -18.01 16.17
C ARG A 460 12.23 -17.02 16.96
N LEU A 461 11.74 -15.79 17.12
CA LEU A 461 12.45 -14.73 17.84
C LEU A 461 12.66 -15.10 19.32
N GLN A 462 11.67 -15.68 19.98
CA GLN A 462 11.82 -16.19 21.34
C GLN A 462 12.91 -17.26 21.45
N GLY A 463 12.95 -18.20 20.50
CA GLY A 463 13.98 -19.23 20.45
C GLY A 463 15.39 -18.65 20.23
N GLU A 464 15.51 -17.63 19.38
CA GLU A 464 16.78 -16.94 19.12
C GLU A 464 17.27 -16.14 20.33
N ILE A 465 16.38 -15.37 20.97
CA ILE A 465 16.71 -14.63 22.19
C ILE A 465 17.10 -15.58 23.30
N SER A 466 16.38 -16.68 23.49
CA SER A 466 16.69 -17.68 24.52
C SER A 466 18.06 -18.32 24.30
N LYS A 467 18.46 -18.58 23.05
CA LYS A 467 19.80 -19.08 22.72
C LYS A 467 20.87 -18.06 23.08
N ILE A 468 20.69 -16.79 22.71
CA ILE A 468 21.64 -15.73 23.02
C ILE A 468 21.78 -15.53 24.53
N LEU A 469 20.67 -15.61 25.29
CA LEU A 469 20.69 -15.43 26.75
C LEU A 469 21.28 -16.64 27.51
N ALA A 470 21.42 -17.79 26.85
CA ALA A 470 22.00 -19.00 27.43
C ALA A 470 23.52 -19.11 27.22
N GLU A 471 24.08 -18.29 26.33
CA GLU A 471 25.53 -18.07 26.17
C GLU A 471 26.06 -17.19 27.32
#